data_AF-A0AA94L2U5-F1
#
_entry.id   AF-A0AA94L2U5-F1
#
_cell.length_a   1.000
_cell.length_b   1.000
_cell.length_c   1.000
_cell.angle_alpha   90.00
_cell.angle_beta   90.00
_cell.angle_gamma   90.00
#
_symmetry.space_group_name_H-M   'P 1'
#
loop_
_entity.id
_entity.type
_entity.pdbx_description
1 polymer ?
#
loop_
_entity_poly.entity_id
_entity_poly.type
_entity_poly.pdbx_seq_one_letter_code
_entity_poly.pdbx_strand_id
1 'polypeptide(L)'
;MVKTGLPLNFVKFLQRSDNIREELFQGPSGIRYAKALQKTASEMALALKAKDFDTLLAMEKLAVQRDFRVYETELAQKSENGHKQIMERWRIGCDPQKAREDFQATYAPENLPKARVMDTVMESLIKTQCRRLSDYAKGNATPAEKLYFSRRQECLKAVYKEHMLHISQALGQSKAQERDRDNSLVR
;
A
#
# COMPACT_ATOMS: atom_id res chain seq x y z
N MET A 1 -43.76 -30.74 -18.16
CA MET A 1 -42.34 -31.10 -18.39
C MET A 1 -41.47 -29.88 -18.09
N VAL A 2 -40.63 -29.95 -17.05
CA VAL A 2 -39.70 -28.87 -16.70
C VAL A 2 -38.56 -28.89 -17.74
N LYS A 3 -38.39 -27.81 -18.50
CA LYS A 3 -37.23 -27.67 -19.41
C LYS A 3 -35.97 -27.55 -18.56
N THR A 4 -35.24 -28.64 -18.40
CA THR A 4 -33.91 -28.63 -17.78
C THR A 4 -32.94 -27.90 -18.72
N GLY A 5 -32.24 -26.90 -18.19
CA GLY A 5 -31.21 -26.18 -18.94
C GLY A 5 -30.06 -27.12 -19.30
N LEU A 6 -29.67 -27.15 -20.57
CA LEU A 6 -28.56 -27.98 -21.04
C LEU A 6 -27.23 -27.36 -20.58
N PRO A 7 -26.37 -28.09 -19.84
CA PRO A 7 -25.06 -27.59 -19.39
C PRO A 7 -24.18 -27.04 -20.53
N LEU A 8 -24.28 -27.62 -21.72
CA LEU A 8 -23.56 -27.15 -22.91
C LEU A 8 -23.97 -25.73 -23.34
N ASN A 9 -25.24 -25.38 -23.19
CA ASN A 9 -25.72 -24.04 -23.52
C ASN A 9 -25.24 -23.02 -22.48
N PHE A 10 -25.19 -23.41 -21.19
CA PHE A 10 -24.64 -22.57 -20.13
C PHE A 10 -23.17 -22.22 -20.40
N VAL A 11 -22.32 -23.19 -20.74
CA VAL A 11 -20.91 -22.96 -21.07
C VAL A 11 -20.76 -22.02 -22.28
N LYS A 12 -21.56 -22.22 -23.34
CA LYS A 12 -21.56 -21.35 -24.52
C LYS A 12 -21.94 -19.91 -24.19
N PHE A 13 -22.96 -19.70 -23.35
CA PHE A 13 -23.35 -18.36 -22.92
C PHE A 13 -22.29 -17.72 -22.03
N LEU A 14 -21.63 -18.50 -21.16
CA LEU A 14 -20.54 -18.02 -20.32
C LEU A 14 -19.38 -17.51 -21.18
N GLN A 15 -18.94 -18.32 -22.14
CA GLN A 15 -17.85 -17.96 -23.04
C GLN A 15 -18.18 -16.76 -23.92
N ARG A 16 -19.44 -16.63 -24.38
CA ARG A 16 -19.88 -15.43 -25.10
C ARG A 16 -19.88 -14.19 -24.22
N SER A 17 -20.28 -14.31 -22.96
CA SER A 17 -20.21 -13.21 -21.98
C SER A 17 -18.77 -12.79 -21.73
N ASP A 18 -17.83 -13.74 -21.66
CA ASP A 18 -16.41 -13.45 -21.52
C ASP A 18 -15.85 -12.70 -22.73
N ASN A 19 -16.18 -13.14 -23.94
CA ASN A 19 -15.76 -12.48 -25.18
C ASN A 19 -16.28 -11.03 -25.27
N ILE A 20 -17.56 -10.79 -24.95
CA ILE A 20 -18.13 -9.43 -24.93
C ILE A 20 -17.40 -8.54 -23.93
N ARG A 21 -17.08 -9.09 -22.76
CA ARG A 21 -16.33 -8.36 -21.74
C ARG A 21 -14.92 -8.02 -22.23
N GLU A 22 -14.23 -8.96 -22.88
CA GLU A 22 -12.90 -8.71 -23.46
C GLU A 22 -12.96 -7.65 -24.56
N GLU A 23 -13.95 -7.69 -25.45
CA GLU A 23 -14.17 -6.68 -26.48
C GLU A 23 -14.41 -5.28 -25.88
N LEU A 24 -15.18 -5.19 -24.79
CA LEU A 24 -15.38 -3.92 -24.07
C LEU A 24 -14.08 -3.38 -23.44
N PHE A 25 -13.22 -4.26 -22.92
CA PHE A 25 -11.90 -3.86 -22.39
C PHE A 25 -10.90 -3.50 -23.49
N GLN A 26 -10.97 -4.15 -24.66
CA GLN A 26 -10.15 -3.81 -25.83
C GLN A 26 -10.73 -2.65 -26.65
N GLY A 27 -11.96 -2.22 -26.35
CA GLY A 27 -12.54 -1.02 -26.92
C GLY A 27 -11.74 0.24 -26.57
N PRO A 28 -11.93 1.34 -27.32
CA PRO A 28 -11.14 2.57 -27.14
C PRO A 28 -11.14 3.11 -25.71
N SER A 29 -12.27 3.00 -25.00
CA SER A 29 -12.41 3.44 -23.61
C SER A 29 -11.64 2.56 -22.63
N GLY A 30 -11.68 1.23 -22.81
CA GLY A 30 -10.93 0.29 -21.98
C GLY A 30 -9.42 0.45 -22.13
N ILE A 31 -8.94 0.64 -23.36
CA ILE A 31 -7.52 0.94 -23.64
C ILE A 31 -7.10 2.26 -22.99
N ARG A 32 -7.90 3.32 -23.11
CA ARG A 32 -7.62 4.63 -22.49
C ARG A 32 -7.53 4.51 -20.97
N TYR A 33 -8.45 3.78 -20.35
CA TYR A 33 -8.44 3.50 -18.92
C TYR A 33 -7.19 2.73 -18.48
N ALA A 34 -6.85 1.65 -19.17
CA ALA A 34 -5.65 0.86 -18.87
C ALA A 34 -4.36 1.69 -18.98
N LYS A 35 -4.24 2.52 -20.04
CA LYS A 35 -3.10 3.44 -20.21
C LYS A 35 -3.03 4.49 -19.09
N ALA A 36 -4.17 5.02 -18.65
CA ALA A 36 -4.21 5.98 -17.54
C ALA A 36 -3.72 5.33 -16.24
N LEU A 37 -4.18 4.11 -15.92
CA LEU A 37 -3.71 3.38 -14.74
C LEU A 37 -2.22 3.06 -14.79
N GLN A 38 -1.70 2.65 -15.95
CA GLN A 38 -0.27 2.42 -16.14
C GLN A 38 0.53 3.69 -15.90
N LYS A 39 0.08 4.83 -16.46
CA LYS A 39 0.73 6.13 -16.24
C LYS A 39 0.73 6.50 -14.76
N THR A 40 -0.40 6.37 -14.07
CA THR A 40 -0.49 6.63 -12.62
C THR A 40 0.48 5.74 -11.83
N ALA A 41 0.56 4.45 -12.15
CA ALA A 41 1.52 3.54 -11.52
C ALA A 41 2.97 3.94 -11.81
N SER A 42 3.28 4.44 -13.01
CA SER A 42 4.60 4.98 -13.35
C SER A 42 4.96 6.23 -12.54
N GLU A 43 4.04 7.17 -12.37
CA GLU A 43 4.28 8.37 -11.54
C GLU A 43 4.57 8.00 -10.08
N MET A 44 3.83 7.04 -9.51
CA MET A 44 4.11 6.51 -8.18
C MET A 44 5.49 5.84 -8.10
N ALA A 45 5.90 5.10 -9.13
CA ALA A 45 7.23 4.50 -9.18
C ALA A 45 8.35 5.55 -9.25
N LEU A 46 8.13 6.66 -9.96
CA LEU A 46 9.07 7.78 -10.02
C LEU A 46 9.21 8.47 -8.66
N ALA A 47 8.09 8.80 -7.99
CA ALA A 47 8.11 9.38 -6.66
C ALA A 47 8.79 8.46 -5.63
N LEU A 48 8.54 7.14 -5.71
CA LEU A 48 9.21 6.14 -4.88
C LEU A 48 10.72 6.09 -5.13
N LYS A 49 11.14 6.13 -6.40
CA LYS A 49 12.56 6.17 -6.76
C LYS A 49 13.24 7.44 -6.22
N ALA A 50 12.53 8.56 -6.24
CA ALA A 50 13.00 9.83 -5.68
C ALA A 50 12.95 9.87 -4.14
N LYS A 51 12.39 8.84 -3.48
CA LYS A 51 12.13 8.81 -2.04
C LYS A 51 11.27 9.99 -1.55
N ASP A 52 10.40 10.51 -2.41
CA ASP A 52 9.47 11.58 -2.06
C ASP A 52 8.21 10.98 -1.42
N PHE A 53 8.33 10.62 -0.15
CA PHE A 53 7.29 9.92 0.60
C PHE A 53 6.07 10.80 0.90
N ASP A 54 6.24 12.12 1.01
CA ASP A 54 5.12 13.05 1.18
C ASP A 54 4.26 13.09 -0.08
N THR A 55 4.89 13.15 -1.26
CA THR A 55 4.18 13.03 -2.54
C THR A 55 3.49 11.67 -2.68
N LEU A 56 4.14 10.56 -2.29
CA LEU A 56 3.51 9.24 -2.31
C LEU A 56 2.26 9.17 -1.42
N LEU A 57 2.30 9.74 -0.22
CA LEU A 57 1.15 9.80 0.68
C LEU A 57 0.03 10.70 0.14
N ALA A 58 0.37 11.79 -0.55
CA ALA A 58 -0.61 12.64 -1.22
C ALA A 58 -1.27 11.93 -2.41
N MET A 59 -0.49 11.23 -3.24
CA MET A 59 -1.00 10.40 -4.35
C MET A 59 -1.92 9.29 -3.83
N GLU A 60 -1.53 8.60 -2.75
CA GLU A 60 -2.36 7.56 -2.15
C GLU A 60 -3.66 8.12 -1.57
N LYS A 61 -3.63 9.31 -0.97
CA LYS A 61 -4.86 9.98 -0.48
C LYS A 61 -5.86 10.17 -1.62
N LEU A 62 -5.41 10.66 -2.77
CA LEU A 62 -6.27 10.85 -3.96
C LEU A 62 -6.79 9.51 -4.48
N ALA A 63 -5.95 8.47 -4.47
CA ALA A 63 -6.32 7.13 -4.88
C ALA A 63 -7.41 6.54 -3.96
N VAL A 64 -7.25 6.65 -2.64
CA VAL A 64 -8.25 6.20 -1.65
C VAL A 64 -9.58 6.95 -1.80
N GLN A 65 -9.54 8.26 -2.03
CA GLN A 65 -10.75 9.06 -2.29
C GLN A 65 -11.45 8.65 -3.58
N ARG A 66 -10.71 8.30 -4.63
CA ARG A 66 -11.27 7.78 -5.88
C ARG A 66 -11.90 6.41 -5.66
N ASP A 67 -11.22 5.51 -4.95
CA ASP A 67 -11.75 4.18 -4.64
C ASP A 67 -13.04 4.27 -3.81
N PHE A 68 -13.16 5.26 -2.90
CA PHE A 68 -14.40 5.54 -2.18
C PHE A 68 -15.58 5.82 -3.10
N ARG A 69 -15.40 6.68 -4.11
CA ARG A 69 -16.46 7.03 -5.06
C ARG A 69 -16.87 5.86 -5.97
N VAL A 70 -15.95 4.94 -6.22
CA VAL A 70 -16.18 3.83 -7.18
C VAL A 70 -16.79 2.61 -6.50
N TYR A 71 -16.40 2.34 -5.25
CA TYR A 71 -16.78 1.10 -4.55
C TYR A 71 -17.73 1.33 -3.37
N GLU A 72 -18.24 2.55 -3.17
CA GLU A 72 -19.27 3.00 -2.20
C GLU A 72 -19.60 2.00 -1.07
N THR A 73 -18.65 1.76 -0.19
CA THR A 73 -18.79 0.81 0.93
C THR A 73 -18.26 1.44 2.21
N GLU A 74 -18.81 1.07 3.37
CA GLU A 74 -18.22 1.41 4.69
C GLU A 74 -16.70 1.13 4.75
N LEU A 75 -16.26 0.12 3.98
CA LEU A 75 -14.87 -0.26 3.82
C LEU A 75 -14.00 0.90 3.33
N ALA A 76 -14.53 1.75 2.46
CA ALA A 76 -13.82 2.88 1.89
C ALA A 76 -13.72 4.07 2.87
N GLN A 77 -14.71 4.30 3.72
CA GLN A 77 -14.60 5.29 4.81
C GLN A 77 -13.57 4.84 5.85
N LYS A 78 -13.54 3.54 6.18
CA LYS A 78 -12.46 2.93 6.99
C LYS A 78 -11.09 2.99 6.28
N SER A 79 -11.06 3.08 4.95
CA SER A 79 -9.85 3.28 4.16
C SER A 79 -9.32 4.69 4.25
N GLU A 80 -10.19 5.69 4.08
CA GLU A 80 -9.81 7.10 4.21
C GLU A 80 -9.32 7.42 5.63
N ASN A 81 -10.01 6.95 6.66
CA ASN A 81 -9.60 7.14 8.05
C ASN A 81 -8.26 6.47 8.34
N GLY A 82 -8.06 5.24 7.84
CA GLY A 82 -6.77 4.55 7.98
C GLY A 82 -5.63 5.31 7.29
N HIS A 83 -5.88 5.92 6.12
CA HIS A 83 -4.87 6.74 5.44
C HIS A 83 -4.54 8.02 6.19
N LYS A 84 -5.55 8.69 6.77
CA LYS A 84 -5.34 9.87 7.63
C LYS A 84 -4.43 9.53 8.81
N GLN A 85 -4.70 8.41 9.49
CA GLN A 85 -3.85 7.94 10.59
C GLN A 85 -2.43 7.59 10.14
N ILE A 86 -2.26 6.99 8.95
CA ILE A 86 -0.92 6.75 8.37
C ILE A 86 -0.17 8.07 8.19
N MET A 87 -0.82 9.10 7.65
CA MET A 87 -0.21 10.42 7.48
C MET A 87 0.15 11.07 8.82
N GLU A 88 -0.70 10.94 9.84
CA GLU A 88 -0.43 11.44 11.19
C GLU A 88 0.77 10.73 11.82
N ARG A 89 0.82 9.39 11.77
CA ARG A 89 1.96 8.60 12.27
C ARG A 89 3.24 8.93 11.52
N TRP A 90 3.17 9.07 10.20
CA TRP A 90 4.32 9.52 9.38
C TRP A 90 4.89 10.86 9.88
N ARG A 91 4.03 11.84 10.17
CA ARG A 91 4.45 13.14 10.70
C ARG A 91 5.11 13.04 12.07
N ILE A 92 4.66 12.13 12.93
CA ILE A 92 5.31 11.86 14.22
C ILE A 92 6.72 11.30 13.99
N GLY A 93 6.87 10.33 13.08
CA GLY A 93 8.17 9.74 12.76
C GLY A 93 9.17 10.76 12.19
N CYS A 94 8.71 11.65 11.33
CA CYS A 94 9.54 12.71 10.74
C CYS A 94 9.99 13.81 11.71
N ASP A 95 9.36 13.92 12.89
CA ASP A 95 9.73 14.87 13.93
C ASP A 95 10.51 14.14 15.05
N PRO A 96 11.83 14.34 15.16
CA PRO A 96 12.64 13.60 16.12
C PRO A 96 12.23 13.81 17.58
N GLN A 97 11.66 14.98 17.93
CA GLN A 97 11.20 15.23 19.28
C GLN A 97 9.93 14.42 19.57
N LYS A 98 8.94 14.49 18.69
CA LYS A 98 7.70 13.72 18.84
C LYS A 98 7.93 12.22 18.76
N ALA A 99 8.83 11.76 17.89
CA ALA A 99 9.22 10.37 17.83
C ALA A 99 9.86 9.89 19.14
N ARG A 100 10.65 10.73 19.82
CA ARG A 100 11.15 10.38 21.16
C ARG A 100 10.02 10.34 22.18
N GLU A 101 9.18 11.37 22.23
CA GLU A 101 8.06 11.42 23.18
C GLU A 101 7.13 10.19 23.06
N ASP A 102 6.83 9.76 21.83
CA ASP A 102 5.90 8.66 21.55
C ASP A 102 6.53 7.26 21.73
N PHE A 103 7.83 7.10 21.43
CA PHE A 103 8.47 5.77 21.37
C PHE A 103 9.53 5.52 22.45
N GLN A 104 10.04 6.55 23.14
CA GLN A 104 11.16 6.39 24.07
C GLN A 104 10.80 5.57 25.31
N ALA A 105 9.56 5.64 25.81
CA ALA A 105 9.15 4.80 26.96
C ALA A 105 9.24 3.30 26.63
N THR A 106 8.83 2.92 25.42
CA THR A 106 8.82 1.53 24.94
C THR A 106 10.20 1.06 24.47
N TYR A 107 11.00 1.96 23.89
CA TYR A 107 12.25 1.64 23.21
C TYR A 107 13.47 2.36 23.83
N ALA A 108 13.39 2.74 25.11
CA ALA A 108 14.52 3.32 25.84
C ALA A 108 15.72 2.35 25.77
N PRO A 109 16.96 2.85 25.62
CA PRO A 109 18.16 2.01 25.61
C PRO A 109 18.27 1.10 26.84
N GLU A 110 17.73 1.56 27.96
CA GLU A 110 17.72 0.87 29.26
C GLU A 110 16.70 -0.27 29.31
N ASN A 111 15.65 -0.22 28.48
CA ASN A 111 14.52 -1.15 28.48
C ASN A 111 14.60 -2.22 27.38
N LEU A 112 15.64 -2.20 26.53
CA LEU A 112 15.66 -2.98 25.32
C LEU A 112 16.60 -4.20 25.37
N PRO A 113 16.09 -5.42 25.12
CA PRO A 113 16.85 -6.41 24.36
C PRO A 113 17.16 -5.81 22.96
N LYS A 114 18.10 -6.38 22.20
CA LYS A 114 18.49 -5.97 20.82
C LYS A 114 17.36 -5.96 19.76
N ALA A 115 16.10 -5.87 20.15
CA ALA A 115 14.91 -5.89 19.31
C ALA A 115 14.81 -4.63 18.45
N ARG A 116 14.35 -4.82 17.22
CA ARG A 116 14.16 -3.77 16.20
C ARG A 116 13.03 -2.83 16.62
N VAL A 117 13.25 -1.52 16.49
CA VAL A 117 12.20 -0.48 16.63
C VAL A 117 11.04 -0.79 15.70
N MET A 118 9.82 -0.73 16.24
CA MET A 118 8.60 -1.01 15.49
C MET A 118 7.43 -0.12 15.93
N ASP A 119 6.72 0.47 14.98
CA ASP A 119 5.44 1.14 15.21
C ASP A 119 4.33 0.17 14.83
N THR A 120 3.83 -0.57 15.83
CA THR A 120 2.78 -1.58 15.65
C THR A 120 1.47 -0.98 15.11
N VAL A 121 1.18 0.27 15.45
CA VAL A 121 0.00 0.99 14.95
C VAL A 121 0.15 1.24 13.46
N MET A 122 1.26 1.84 13.04
CA MET A 122 1.51 2.10 11.62
C MET A 122 1.64 0.80 10.82
N GLU A 123 2.25 -0.26 11.39
CA GLU A 123 2.31 -1.57 10.75
C GLU A 123 0.92 -2.15 10.49
N SER A 124 0.04 -2.12 11.49
CA SER A 124 -1.33 -2.63 11.40
C SER A 124 -2.14 -1.88 10.35
N LEU A 125 -2.01 -0.54 10.31
CA LEU A 125 -2.66 0.31 9.32
C LEU A 125 -2.20 -0.04 7.90
N ILE A 126 -0.89 -0.13 7.68
CA ILE A 126 -0.32 -0.45 6.37
C ILE A 126 -0.70 -1.86 5.91
N LYS A 127 -0.66 -2.85 6.81
CA LYS A 127 -1.14 -4.23 6.52
C LYS A 127 -2.61 -4.23 6.12
N THR A 128 -3.45 -3.50 6.84
CA THR A 128 -4.89 -3.39 6.55
C THR A 128 -5.13 -2.76 5.18
N GLN A 129 -4.44 -1.67 4.85
CA GLN A 129 -4.58 -1.04 3.53
C GLN A 129 -4.06 -1.95 2.40
N CYS A 130 -2.92 -2.61 2.60
CA CYS A 130 -2.39 -3.55 1.60
C CYS A 130 -3.33 -4.73 1.35
N ARG A 131 -4.03 -5.21 2.39
CA ARG A 131 -5.05 -6.26 2.25
C ARG A 131 -6.22 -5.78 1.38
N ARG A 132 -6.73 -4.56 1.62
CA ARG A 132 -7.81 -3.98 0.80
C ARG A 132 -7.40 -3.80 -0.66
N LEU A 133 -6.19 -3.29 -0.91
CA LEU A 133 -5.65 -3.18 -2.27
C LEU A 133 -5.52 -4.55 -2.94
N SER A 134 -5.13 -5.57 -2.19
CA SER A 134 -5.13 -6.95 -2.69
C SER A 134 -6.53 -7.44 -3.01
N ASP A 135 -7.54 -7.09 -2.20
CA ASP A 135 -8.93 -7.44 -2.47
C ASP A 135 -9.45 -6.78 -3.75
N TYR A 136 -9.06 -5.53 -4.04
CA TYR A 136 -9.36 -4.87 -5.33
C TYR A 136 -8.64 -5.50 -6.52
N ALA A 137 -7.45 -6.07 -6.31
CA ALA A 137 -6.68 -6.75 -7.34
C ALA A 137 -7.12 -8.21 -7.62
N LYS A 138 -8.09 -8.75 -6.85
CA LYS A 138 -8.61 -10.11 -7.02
C LYS A 138 -9.66 -10.20 -8.14
N GLY A 139 -9.98 -11.45 -8.51
CA GLY A 139 -11.04 -11.76 -9.46
C GLY A 139 -10.75 -11.24 -10.87
N ASN A 140 -11.71 -10.50 -11.41
CA ASN A 140 -11.75 -10.03 -12.80
C ASN A 140 -10.94 -8.75 -13.07
N ALA A 141 -10.10 -8.30 -12.14
CA ALA A 141 -9.25 -7.13 -12.32
C ALA A 141 -8.33 -7.31 -13.54
N THR A 142 -8.27 -6.28 -14.38
CA THR A 142 -7.40 -6.25 -15.55
C THR A 142 -5.92 -6.24 -15.15
N PRO A 143 -4.99 -6.62 -16.04
CA PRO A 143 -3.55 -6.52 -15.75
C PRO A 143 -3.10 -5.10 -15.34
N ALA A 144 -3.69 -4.06 -15.93
CA ALA A 144 -3.40 -2.67 -15.59
C ALA A 144 -3.86 -2.31 -14.16
N GLU A 145 -5.04 -2.79 -13.74
CA GLU A 145 -5.53 -2.61 -12.37
C GLU A 145 -4.67 -3.36 -11.36
N LYS A 146 -4.29 -4.60 -11.67
CA LYS A 146 -3.39 -5.39 -10.81
C LYS A 146 -2.05 -4.69 -10.62
N LEU A 147 -1.45 -4.17 -11.69
CA LEU A 147 -0.22 -3.39 -11.62
C LEU A 147 -0.39 -2.13 -10.76
N TYR A 148 -1.47 -1.38 -10.98
CA TYR A 148 -1.78 -0.17 -10.23
C TYR A 148 -1.92 -0.42 -8.72
N PHE A 149 -2.72 -1.42 -8.32
CA PHE A 149 -2.90 -1.75 -6.92
C PHE A 149 -1.61 -2.34 -6.29
N SER A 150 -0.85 -3.14 -7.03
CA SER A 150 0.46 -3.65 -6.56
C SER A 150 1.42 -2.49 -6.28
N ARG A 151 1.49 -1.50 -7.17
CA ARG A 151 2.38 -0.35 -7.00
C ARG A 151 2.04 0.46 -5.76
N ARG A 152 0.75 0.66 -5.48
CA ARG A 152 0.28 1.32 -4.25
C ARG A 152 0.72 0.58 -3.00
N GLN A 153 0.61 -0.76 -2.99
CA GLN A 153 1.10 -1.57 -1.87
C GLN A 153 2.61 -1.43 -1.66
N GLU A 154 3.39 -1.41 -2.74
CA GLU A 154 4.84 -1.19 -2.66
C GLU A 154 5.18 0.17 -2.05
N CYS A 155 4.49 1.23 -2.47
CA CYS A 155 4.68 2.58 -1.94
C CYS A 155 4.35 2.64 -0.45
N LEU A 156 3.21 2.08 -0.01
CA LEU A 156 2.84 2.02 1.40
C LEU A 156 3.86 1.25 2.25
N LYS A 157 4.35 0.10 1.75
CA LYS A 157 5.40 -0.68 2.43
C LYS A 157 6.71 0.09 2.51
N ALA A 158 7.05 0.90 1.50
CA ALA A 158 8.24 1.74 1.51
C ALA A 158 8.12 2.89 2.52
N VAL A 159 6.97 3.57 2.57
CA VAL A 159 6.67 4.58 3.60
C VAL A 159 6.84 4.01 5.00
N TYR A 160 6.32 2.79 5.25
CA TYR A 160 6.50 2.14 6.55
C TYR A 160 7.98 1.87 6.87
N LYS A 161 8.77 1.40 5.91
CA LYS A 161 10.21 1.15 6.12
C LYS A 161 10.95 2.44 6.47
N GLU A 162 10.67 3.53 5.76
CA GLU A 162 11.31 4.82 6.01
C GLU A 162 10.87 5.42 7.36
N HIS A 163 9.59 5.26 7.72
CA HIS A 163 9.06 5.68 9.02
C HIS A 163 9.85 5.04 10.18
N MET A 164 10.13 3.74 10.05
CA MET A 164 10.92 3.02 11.04
C MET A 164 12.37 3.45 11.09
N LEU A 165 12.93 3.87 9.96
CA LEU A 165 14.25 4.46 9.92
C LEU A 165 14.28 5.79 10.68
N HIS A 166 13.31 6.69 10.45
CA HIS A 166 13.24 7.96 11.16
C HIS A 166 13.12 7.78 12.67
N ILE A 167 12.27 6.86 13.15
CA ILE A 167 12.14 6.60 14.59
C ILE A 167 13.43 6.01 15.16
N SER A 168 14.05 5.05 14.46
CA SER A 168 15.33 4.46 14.90
C SER A 168 16.44 5.51 15.01
N GLN A 169 16.47 6.47 14.09
CA GLN A 169 17.41 7.58 14.11
C GLN A 169 17.12 8.54 15.27
N ALA A 170 15.85 8.89 15.49
CA ALA A 170 15.43 9.76 16.58
C ALA A 170 15.81 9.20 17.96
N LEU A 171 15.67 7.88 18.13
CA LEU A 171 16.06 7.14 19.34
C LEU A 171 17.56 6.85 19.45
N GLY A 172 18.37 7.24 18.46
CA GLY A 172 19.83 7.04 18.47
C GLY A 172 20.29 5.61 18.20
N GLN A 173 19.39 4.71 17.81
CA GLN A 173 19.71 3.29 17.60
C GLN A 173 20.41 3.01 16.26
N SER A 174 20.27 3.90 15.28
CA SER A 174 20.95 3.76 13.98
C SER A 174 22.48 3.77 14.10
N LYS A 175 23.04 4.49 15.08
CA LYS A 175 24.49 4.55 15.33
C LYS A 175 25.04 3.32 16.07
N ALA A 176 24.20 2.62 16.84
CA ALA A 176 24.60 1.41 17.55
C ALA A 176 24.83 0.23 16.59
N GLN A 177 23.98 0.11 15.56
CA GLN A 177 24.13 -0.93 14.53
C GLN A 177 25.33 -0.72 13.60
N GLU A 178 25.72 0.54 13.33
CA GLU A 178 26.92 0.84 12.53
C GLU A 178 28.21 0.55 13.31
N ARG A 179 28.27 0.91 14.61
CA ARG A 179 29.43 0.60 15.47
C ARG A 179 29.64 -0.89 15.70
N ASP A 180 28.56 -1.67 15.82
CA ASP A 180 28.66 -3.14 15.95
C ASP A 180 29.11 -3.80 14.64
N ARG A 181 28.78 -3.23 13.47
CA ARG A 181 29.28 -3.71 12.18
C ARG A 181 30.78 -3.44 12.01
N ASP A 182 31.25 -2.24 12.33
CA ASP A 182 32.68 -1.91 12.25
C ASP A 182 33.52 -2.77 13.20
N ASN A 183 33.03 -3.05 14.42
CA ASN A 183 33.74 -3.95 15.35
C ASN A 183 33.71 -5.43 14.94
N SER A 184 32.73 -5.85 14.13
CA SER A 184 32.64 -7.23 13.62
C SER A 184 33.55 -7.52 12.44
N LEU A 185 34.01 -6.48 11.73
CA LEU A 185 34.94 -6.57 10.60
C LEU A 185 36.41 -6.43 11.01
N VAL A 186 36.67 -6.16 12.29
CA VAL A 186 38.02 -6.00 12.88
C VAL A 186 38.42 -7.21 13.76
N ARG A 187 37.70 -8.34 13.65
CA ARG A 187 38.03 -9.59 14.35
C ARG A 187 38.35 -10.73 13.40
#